data_AF-A0AA39RZT3-F1
#
_entry.id   AF-A0AA39RZT3-F1
#
_cell.length_a   1.000
_cell.length_b   1.000
_cell.length_c   1.000
_cell.angle_alpha   90.00
_cell.angle_beta   90.00
_cell.angle_gamma   90.00
#
_symmetry.space_group_name_H-M   'P 1'
#
loop_
_entity.id
_entity.type
_entity.pdbx_description
1 polymer ?
#
loop_
_entity_poly.entity_id
_entity_poly.type
_entity_poly.pdbx_seq_one_letter_code
_entity_poly.pdbx_strand_id
1 'polypeptide(L)'
;MPVRVEESSAPSQVPEAANSGQTSPQACTLLSVGQAFSGTQNVSSLQKEEAWRVNVRIQGCDLEHGYLCGTMEALNVPMADTPVVTFWEGEIVDTKNYTFFTDKWEATSEDDIRHWTKFPSFSPLLSQVEVDGGKSLDLSNYPYIFMRWKEQYFVNVGTDCGLTIAGFYYVCFSCSDGSINGFYYDPNSSPFQKLELKSTNEGRSGSQVMESLLCDEVWLSSPDHQTAVACFDDDDHREPQNWRRSGDKEECYEATIMCLHKELSYMPQPGYFDYLLSNNNLMHFRSKAIQWLVKSRSRLNLSFETVFNAANYLDRFLSINPCHGWRYWMIELLSVACLSVASKFIETSAPSLHEIQMEDLDYSFQSNTIKRMELTLSQALGWRLACITTYSYVELLISNLDSINSQLLEELTTRVTKLLLGSILDIELLKYRPSVVAVSALCCTLDDQLTPSSHSHIAYITRPFNQNQKDDVVKCHRIMKSRRVDIDPLSKLRVLLCERQPSYWPSSPVTVLLRERIDIYDCQVDLSIFNNNIIPAAGSNINPESCKKRKN
;
A
#
# COMPACT_ATOMS: atom_id res chain seq x y z
N MET A 1 22.78 -45.66 66.89
CA MET A 1 21.48 -46.19 66.45
C MET A 1 20.39 -45.54 67.28
N PRO A 2 19.24 -45.12 66.73
CA PRO A 2 19.06 -44.36 65.49
C PRO A 2 18.24 -43.06 65.75
N VAL A 3 18.38 -42.10 64.82
CA VAL A 3 17.56 -40.88 64.69
C VAL A 3 16.58 -41.09 63.54
N ARG A 4 15.29 -40.79 63.73
CA ARG A 4 14.39 -40.34 62.65
C ARG A 4 13.23 -39.55 63.26
N VAL A 5 13.10 -38.30 62.82
CA VAL A 5 12.08 -37.31 63.21
C VAL A 5 10.93 -37.35 62.20
N GLU A 6 9.72 -37.12 62.72
CA GLU A 6 8.42 -37.17 62.06
C GLU A 6 8.20 -36.04 61.04
N GLU A 7 7.49 -36.36 59.94
CA GLU A 7 6.68 -35.38 59.20
C GLU A 7 5.28 -35.95 59.03
N SER A 8 4.28 -35.15 59.44
CA SER A 8 2.86 -35.44 59.37
C SER A 8 2.25 -34.70 58.18
N SER A 9 1.52 -35.41 57.32
CA SER A 9 0.72 -34.81 56.24
C SER A 9 -0.70 -35.35 56.29
N ALA A 10 -1.64 -34.45 56.63
CA ALA A 10 -3.09 -34.64 56.72
C ALA A 10 -3.78 -34.32 55.36
N PRO A 11 -5.08 -34.65 55.18
CA PRO A 11 -5.62 -35.18 53.92
C PRO A 11 -6.41 -34.21 53.01
N SER A 12 -6.48 -34.62 51.73
CA SER A 12 -7.51 -34.43 50.69
C SER A 12 -8.33 -33.13 50.64
N GLN A 13 -7.99 -32.27 49.68
CA GLN A 13 -8.78 -31.12 49.22
C GLN A 13 -9.42 -31.38 47.83
N VAL A 14 -10.57 -30.73 47.67
CA VAL A 14 -11.54 -30.68 46.56
C VAL A 14 -10.90 -30.27 45.22
N PRO A 15 -11.39 -30.73 44.05
CA PRO A 15 -10.80 -30.36 42.76
C PRO A 15 -11.12 -28.91 42.39
N GLU A 16 -10.07 -28.15 42.06
CA GLU A 16 -10.15 -26.78 41.54
C GLU A 16 -10.86 -26.72 40.19
N ALA A 17 -11.63 -25.64 40.03
CA ALA A 17 -12.38 -25.31 38.85
C ALA A 17 -11.49 -25.19 37.61
N ALA A 18 -11.84 -25.94 36.57
CA ALA A 18 -11.33 -25.71 35.24
C ALA A 18 -11.79 -24.33 34.77
N ASN A 19 -10.84 -23.42 34.54
CA ASN A 19 -11.04 -22.23 33.73
C ASN A 19 -11.59 -22.66 32.36
N SER A 20 -12.90 -22.51 32.17
CA SER A 20 -13.52 -22.58 30.85
C SER A 20 -12.97 -21.42 30.04
N GLY A 21 -12.03 -21.73 29.15
CA GLY A 21 -11.55 -20.78 28.16
C GLY A 21 -12.75 -20.23 27.40
N GLN A 22 -12.89 -18.90 27.40
CA GLN A 22 -13.67 -18.20 26.40
C GLN A 22 -13.03 -18.53 25.05
N THR A 23 -13.56 -19.55 24.41
CA THR A 23 -13.26 -19.86 23.02
C THR A 23 -14.05 -18.85 22.22
N SER A 24 -13.34 -17.87 21.64
CA SER A 24 -13.92 -16.98 20.65
C SER A 24 -14.52 -17.82 19.51
N PRO A 25 -15.65 -17.40 18.92
CA PRO A 25 -16.23 -18.11 17.79
C PRO A 25 -15.18 -18.26 16.69
N GLN A 26 -15.23 -19.41 15.99
CA GLN A 26 -14.32 -19.67 14.87
C GLN A 26 -14.52 -18.56 13.84
N ALA A 27 -13.50 -17.71 13.65
CA ALA A 27 -13.60 -16.53 12.80
C ALA A 27 -13.99 -16.95 11.37
N CYS A 28 -15.19 -16.52 10.94
CA CYS A 28 -15.63 -16.69 9.57
C CYS A 28 -14.75 -15.83 8.65
N THR A 29 -13.73 -16.44 8.04
CA THR A 29 -12.77 -15.75 7.16
C THR A 29 -13.41 -15.10 5.94
N LEU A 30 -14.61 -15.57 5.57
CA LEU A 30 -15.37 -15.13 4.39
C LEU A 30 -16.18 -13.84 4.63
N LEU A 31 -16.38 -13.42 5.88
CA LEU A 31 -17.02 -12.14 6.22
C LEU A 31 -15.96 -11.17 6.76
N SER A 32 -15.17 -10.60 5.87
CA SER A 32 -14.04 -9.73 6.22
C SER A 32 -13.96 -8.48 5.34
N VAL A 33 -13.28 -7.44 5.84
CA VAL A 33 -13.10 -6.18 5.13
C VAL A 33 -12.42 -6.40 3.78
N GLY A 34 -13.02 -5.86 2.72
CA GLY A 34 -12.56 -5.97 1.34
C GLY A 34 -13.19 -7.13 0.57
N GLN A 35 -13.93 -8.03 1.22
CA GLN A 35 -14.71 -9.06 0.52
C GLN A 35 -15.77 -8.42 -0.37
N ALA A 36 -15.95 -9.02 -1.54
CA ALA A 36 -16.92 -8.58 -2.53
C ALA A 36 -17.84 -9.74 -2.91
N PHE A 37 -19.08 -9.39 -3.18
CA PHE A 37 -20.15 -10.31 -3.49
C PHE A 37 -20.88 -9.80 -4.73
N SER A 38 -21.34 -10.71 -5.58
CA SER A 38 -22.12 -10.37 -6.77
C SER A 38 -23.28 -11.32 -6.92
N GLY A 39 -24.38 -10.82 -7.45
CA GLY A 39 -25.57 -11.62 -7.73
C GLY A 39 -26.73 -10.73 -8.17
N THR A 40 -27.92 -10.99 -7.65
CA THR A 40 -29.16 -10.39 -8.17
C THR A 40 -30.12 -9.92 -7.09
N GLN A 41 -30.82 -8.83 -7.36
CA GLN A 41 -32.02 -8.39 -6.64
C GLN A 41 -33.24 -8.68 -7.54
N ASN A 42 -34.10 -9.59 -7.10
CA ASN A 42 -35.30 -10.00 -7.82
C ASN A 42 -36.52 -9.31 -7.23
N VAL A 43 -37.23 -8.52 -8.05
CA VAL A 43 -38.49 -7.85 -7.68
C VAL A 43 -39.63 -8.59 -8.36
N SER A 44 -40.45 -9.32 -7.60
CA SER A 44 -41.62 -9.99 -8.17
C SER A 44 -42.82 -9.05 -8.13
N SER A 45 -43.11 -8.37 -9.24
CA SER A 45 -44.47 -7.87 -9.46
C SER A 45 -45.27 -8.97 -10.15
N LEU A 46 -46.54 -9.16 -9.81
CA LEU A 46 -47.44 -10.18 -10.37
C LEU A 46 -47.57 -10.17 -11.92
N GLN A 47 -46.87 -9.26 -12.63
CA GLN A 47 -46.93 -9.08 -14.08
C GLN A 47 -45.56 -9.07 -14.78
N LYS A 48 -44.43 -9.05 -14.05
CA LYS A 48 -43.08 -9.00 -14.66
C LYS A 48 -41.99 -9.42 -13.66
N GLU A 49 -41.14 -10.37 -14.03
CA GLU A 49 -39.89 -10.66 -13.33
C GLU A 49 -38.84 -9.63 -13.73
N GLU A 50 -38.52 -8.71 -12.82
CA GLU A 50 -37.41 -7.78 -13.00
C GLU A 50 -36.28 -8.16 -12.04
N ALA A 51 -35.13 -8.53 -12.60
CA ALA A 51 -33.94 -8.95 -11.88
C ALA A 51 -32.79 -8.00 -12.21
N TRP A 52 -32.27 -7.30 -11.20
CA TRP A 52 -31.14 -6.39 -11.33
C TRP A 52 -29.87 -7.08 -10.85
N ARG A 53 -28.75 -6.87 -11.55
CA ARG A 53 -27.47 -7.36 -11.05
C ARG A 53 -26.99 -6.42 -9.95
N VAL A 54 -26.53 -7.00 -8.84
CA VAL A 54 -26.07 -6.26 -7.67
C VAL A 54 -24.68 -6.73 -7.29
N ASN A 55 -23.79 -5.77 -7.01
CA ASN A 55 -22.49 -6.02 -6.40
C ASN A 55 -22.47 -5.40 -4.99
N VAL A 56 -21.91 -6.10 -4.01
CA VAL A 56 -21.76 -5.62 -2.64
C VAL A 56 -20.31 -5.73 -2.23
N ARG A 57 -19.82 -4.75 -1.48
CA ARG A 57 -18.47 -4.78 -0.90
C ARG A 57 -18.51 -4.43 0.57
N ILE A 58 -17.86 -5.26 1.39
CA ILE A 58 -17.64 -4.97 2.81
C ILE A 58 -16.46 -4.00 2.93
N GLN A 59 -16.67 -2.83 3.53
CA GLN A 59 -15.67 -1.80 3.73
C GLN A 59 -15.27 -1.64 5.21
N GLY A 60 -16.18 -1.90 6.13
CA GLY A 60 -15.94 -1.93 7.57
C GLY A 60 -16.57 -3.16 8.21
N CYS A 61 -15.91 -3.72 9.22
CA CYS A 61 -16.41 -4.83 10.01
C CYS A 61 -15.86 -4.74 11.43
N ASP A 62 -16.76 -4.58 12.39
CA ASP A 62 -16.49 -4.56 13.82
C ASP A 62 -17.39 -5.61 14.48
N LEU A 63 -16.86 -6.82 14.61
CA LEU A 63 -17.57 -7.94 15.20
C LEU A 63 -17.82 -7.78 16.71
N GLU A 64 -17.05 -6.92 17.40
CA GLU A 64 -17.20 -6.73 18.84
C GLU A 64 -18.47 -5.94 19.16
N HIS A 65 -18.78 -4.94 18.31
CA HIS A 65 -19.97 -4.10 18.40
C HIS A 65 -21.10 -4.56 17.47
N GLY A 66 -20.93 -5.70 16.78
CA GLY A 66 -21.93 -6.24 15.86
C GLY A 66 -22.22 -5.32 14.67
N TYR A 67 -21.21 -4.61 14.18
CA TYR A 67 -21.35 -3.61 13.12
C TYR A 67 -20.60 -4.03 11.85
N LEU A 68 -21.18 -3.72 10.70
CA LEU A 68 -20.50 -3.79 9.42
C LEU A 68 -20.99 -2.66 8.50
N CYS A 69 -20.23 -2.32 7.48
CA CYS A 69 -20.68 -1.35 6.48
C CYS A 69 -20.02 -1.60 5.13
N GLY A 70 -20.60 -0.99 4.10
CA GLY A 70 -20.14 -1.23 2.75
C GLY A 70 -20.89 -0.43 1.70
N THR A 71 -20.62 -0.78 0.45
CA THR A 71 -21.37 -0.26 -0.69
C THR A 71 -22.16 -1.35 -1.38
N MET A 72 -23.28 -0.98 -1.97
CA MET A 72 -24.09 -1.79 -2.85
C MET A 72 -24.22 -1.07 -4.20
N GLU A 73 -23.90 -1.75 -5.29
CA GLU A 73 -23.96 -1.23 -6.65
C GLU A 73 -25.02 -2.00 -7.43
N ALA A 74 -26.09 -1.31 -7.83
CA ALA A 74 -27.15 -1.82 -8.68
C ALA A 74 -26.87 -1.48 -10.15
N LEU A 75 -26.77 -2.51 -10.99
CA LEU A 75 -26.50 -2.40 -12.42
C LEU A 75 -27.79 -2.49 -13.24
N ASN A 76 -27.81 -1.78 -14.37
CA ASN A 76 -28.91 -1.77 -15.34
C ASN A 76 -30.26 -1.30 -14.78
N VAL A 77 -30.25 -0.39 -13.81
CA VAL A 77 -31.47 0.22 -13.26
C VAL A 77 -32.22 0.96 -14.39
N PRO A 78 -33.54 0.77 -14.60
CA PRO A 78 -34.24 1.22 -15.81
C PRO A 78 -34.18 2.71 -16.10
N MET A 79 -33.99 3.51 -15.06
CA MET A 79 -34.02 4.97 -15.11
C MET A 79 -32.64 5.59 -14.88
N ALA A 80 -31.56 4.80 -14.87
CA ALA A 80 -30.21 5.29 -14.65
C ALA A 80 -29.28 4.92 -15.82
N ASP A 81 -28.58 5.92 -16.36
CA ASP A 81 -27.57 5.75 -17.42
C ASP A 81 -26.26 5.13 -16.89
N THR A 82 -26.08 5.12 -15.58
CA THR A 82 -24.92 4.57 -14.87
C THR A 82 -25.38 3.68 -13.71
N PRO A 83 -24.53 2.73 -13.25
CA PRO A 83 -24.84 1.93 -12.06
C PRO A 83 -25.14 2.84 -10.86
N VAL A 84 -26.13 2.48 -10.04
CA VAL A 84 -26.48 3.24 -8.84
C VAL A 84 -25.75 2.64 -7.65
N VAL A 85 -24.97 3.45 -6.94
CA VAL A 85 -24.21 3.04 -5.76
C VAL A 85 -24.81 3.64 -4.51
N THR A 86 -25.04 2.82 -3.50
CA THR A 86 -25.51 3.22 -2.17
C THR A 86 -24.51 2.80 -1.11
N PHE A 87 -24.42 3.58 -0.03
CA PHE A 87 -23.72 3.19 1.19
C PHE A 87 -24.71 2.58 2.16
N TRP A 88 -24.32 1.49 2.80
CA TRP A 88 -25.15 0.80 3.78
C TRP A 88 -24.38 0.47 5.05
N GLU A 89 -25.11 0.45 6.14
CA GLU A 89 -24.64 -0.02 7.45
C GLU A 89 -25.41 -1.28 7.83
N GLY A 90 -24.75 -2.16 8.57
CA GLY A 90 -25.26 -3.46 8.91
C GLY A 90 -25.13 -3.74 10.41
N GLU A 91 -26.12 -4.45 10.93
CA GLU A 91 -26.16 -4.97 12.28
C GLU A 91 -26.05 -6.48 12.24
N ILE A 92 -25.13 -7.04 13.01
CA ILE A 92 -24.96 -8.48 13.18
C ILE A 92 -25.82 -8.93 14.36
N VAL A 93 -26.73 -9.87 14.12
CA VAL A 93 -27.55 -10.47 15.17
C VAL A 93 -26.69 -11.48 15.93
N ASP A 94 -26.22 -11.05 17.10
CA ASP A 94 -25.26 -11.78 17.94
C ASP A 94 -25.77 -12.03 19.36
N THR A 95 -27.03 -11.67 19.63
CA THR A 95 -27.74 -11.76 20.92
C THR A 95 -27.15 -10.92 22.06
N LYS A 96 -26.02 -10.23 21.84
CA LYS A 96 -25.35 -9.32 22.78
C LYS A 96 -25.64 -7.86 22.44
N ASN A 97 -25.28 -7.45 21.23
CA ASN A 97 -25.49 -6.11 20.71
C ASN A 97 -26.87 -6.01 20.05
N TYR A 98 -27.27 -7.06 19.33
CA TYR A 98 -28.53 -7.06 18.57
C TYR A 98 -29.27 -8.39 18.65
N THR A 99 -30.60 -8.30 18.74
CA THR A 99 -31.52 -9.46 18.74
C THR A 99 -32.18 -9.66 17.38
N PHE A 100 -33.02 -10.68 17.24
CA PHE A 100 -33.81 -10.89 16.02
C PHE A 100 -34.99 -9.92 15.90
N PHE A 101 -35.41 -9.28 16.99
CA PHE A 101 -36.36 -8.17 16.92
C PHE A 101 -35.64 -6.86 16.61
N THR A 102 -36.19 -6.13 15.65
CA THR A 102 -35.57 -4.93 15.08
C THR A 102 -35.85 -3.69 15.93
N ASP A 103 -37.09 -3.54 16.44
CA ASP A 103 -37.53 -2.43 17.31
C ASP A 103 -37.31 -1.02 16.74
N LYS A 104 -37.11 -0.91 15.42
CA LYS A 104 -36.88 0.34 14.68
C LYS A 104 -37.22 0.15 13.20
N TRP A 105 -37.05 1.22 12.41
CA TRP A 105 -37.32 1.23 10.96
C TRP A 105 -38.73 0.72 10.61
N GLU A 106 -39.70 0.99 11.49
CA GLU A 106 -41.11 0.61 11.34
C GLU A 106 -41.33 -0.92 11.19
N ALA A 107 -40.38 -1.75 11.60
CA ALA A 107 -40.55 -3.20 11.67
C ALA A 107 -41.13 -3.61 13.04
N THR A 108 -42.22 -4.38 13.02
CA THR A 108 -42.75 -5.03 14.22
C THR A 108 -42.13 -6.41 14.44
N SER A 109 -42.28 -6.97 15.64
CA SER A 109 -41.88 -8.35 15.93
C SER A 109 -42.50 -9.38 14.98
N GLU A 110 -43.74 -9.15 14.56
CA GLU A 110 -44.46 -9.98 13.62
C GLU A 110 -43.86 -9.89 12.20
N ASP A 111 -43.43 -8.70 11.80
CA ASP A 111 -42.71 -8.50 10.54
C ASP A 111 -41.35 -9.18 10.57
N ASP A 112 -40.62 -9.06 11.68
CA ASP A 112 -39.33 -9.73 11.91
C ASP A 112 -39.49 -11.25 11.77
N ILE A 113 -40.42 -11.86 12.52
CA ILE A 113 -40.69 -13.30 12.42
C ILE A 113 -41.06 -13.69 10.99
N ARG A 114 -41.93 -12.93 10.32
CA ARG A 114 -42.34 -13.20 8.93
C ARG A 114 -41.17 -13.13 7.94
N HIS A 115 -40.18 -12.29 8.18
CA HIS A 115 -39.00 -12.18 7.30
C HIS A 115 -37.95 -13.23 7.64
N TRP A 116 -37.64 -13.44 8.91
CA TRP A 116 -36.66 -14.42 9.34
C TRP A 116 -37.07 -15.85 8.96
N THR A 117 -38.37 -16.18 9.04
CA THR A 117 -38.91 -17.49 8.62
C THR A 117 -38.75 -17.78 7.12
N LYS A 118 -38.42 -16.80 6.28
CA LYS A 118 -38.09 -17.01 4.86
C LYS A 118 -36.73 -17.70 4.69
N PHE A 119 -35.86 -17.67 5.70
CA PHE A 119 -34.58 -18.36 5.67
C PHE A 119 -34.73 -19.76 6.28
N PRO A 120 -34.45 -20.85 5.53
CA PRO A 120 -34.48 -22.20 6.09
C PRO A 120 -33.55 -22.37 7.30
N SER A 121 -32.42 -21.66 7.31
CA SER A 121 -31.46 -21.64 8.41
C SER A 121 -31.99 -21.02 9.70
N PHE A 122 -33.11 -20.28 9.66
CA PHE A 122 -33.73 -19.70 10.85
C PHE A 122 -34.70 -20.66 11.54
N SER A 123 -35.22 -21.67 10.82
CA SER A 123 -36.25 -22.58 11.35
C SER A 123 -35.92 -23.21 12.72
N PRO A 124 -34.67 -23.62 13.02
CA PRO A 124 -34.32 -24.17 14.34
C PRO A 124 -34.37 -23.15 15.49
N LEU A 125 -34.32 -21.86 15.18
CA LEU A 125 -34.25 -20.76 16.15
C LEU A 125 -35.63 -20.19 16.50
N LEU A 126 -36.62 -20.41 15.62
CA LEU A 126 -37.95 -19.77 15.66
C LEU A 126 -38.61 -19.81 17.05
N SER A 127 -38.70 -21.00 17.66
CA SER A 127 -39.41 -21.15 18.94
C SER A 127 -38.81 -20.31 20.06
N GLN A 128 -37.48 -20.13 20.08
CA GLN A 128 -36.83 -19.31 21.09
C GLN A 128 -36.97 -17.82 20.76
N VAL A 129 -36.87 -17.46 19.48
CA VAL A 129 -37.03 -16.08 19.04
C VAL A 129 -38.44 -15.55 19.30
N GLU A 130 -39.48 -16.36 19.13
CA GLU A 130 -40.87 -15.99 19.48
C GLU A 130 -41.03 -15.67 20.97
N VAL A 131 -40.23 -16.28 21.84
CA VAL A 131 -40.32 -16.10 23.29
C VAL A 131 -39.60 -14.84 23.76
N ASP A 132 -38.38 -14.58 23.28
CA ASP A 132 -37.53 -13.52 23.84
C ASP A 132 -36.74 -12.71 22.80
N GLY A 133 -37.07 -12.82 21.52
CA GLY A 133 -36.32 -12.18 20.43
C GLY A 133 -34.97 -12.85 20.14
N GLY A 134 -34.70 -14.02 20.73
CA GLY A 134 -33.47 -14.77 20.58
C GLY A 134 -32.38 -14.38 21.58
N LYS A 135 -32.71 -13.62 22.64
CA LYS A 135 -31.75 -13.15 23.65
C LYS A 135 -31.03 -14.28 24.38
N SER A 136 -31.66 -15.44 24.49
CA SER A 136 -31.08 -16.63 25.14
C SER A 136 -30.40 -17.61 24.17
N LEU A 137 -30.34 -17.30 22.88
CA LEU A 137 -29.68 -18.16 21.90
C LEU A 137 -28.15 -18.01 21.96
N ASP A 138 -27.46 -19.14 21.84
CA ASP A 138 -26.02 -19.18 21.56
C ASP A 138 -25.80 -19.36 20.05
N LEU A 139 -25.30 -18.30 19.41
CA LEU A 139 -25.01 -18.29 17.98
C LEU A 139 -23.51 -18.48 17.66
N SER A 140 -22.66 -18.66 18.68
CA SER A 140 -21.18 -18.67 18.50
C SER A 140 -20.68 -19.74 17.51
N ASN A 141 -21.36 -20.89 17.45
CA ASN A 141 -21.03 -22.00 16.56
C ASN A 141 -22.11 -22.26 15.49
N TYR A 142 -23.05 -21.33 15.32
CA TYR A 142 -24.11 -21.50 14.32
C TYR A 142 -23.52 -21.29 12.90
N PRO A 143 -23.83 -22.16 11.92
CA PRO A 143 -23.20 -22.11 10.60
C PRO A 143 -23.65 -20.92 9.72
N TYR A 144 -24.53 -20.07 10.25
CA TYR A 144 -25.08 -18.91 9.56
C TYR A 144 -24.99 -17.67 10.45
N ILE A 145 -24.68 -16.53 9.83
CA ILE A 145 -24.69 -15.23 10.47
C ILE A 145 -25.92 -14.48 9.95
N PHE A 146 -26.76 -14.01 10.87
CA PHE A 146 -27.93 -13.20 10.54
C PHE A 146 -27.58 -11.72 10.71
N MET A 147 -28.02 -10.89 9.79
CA MET A 147 -27.72 -9.46 9.77
C MET A 147 -28.91 -8.65 9.29
N ARG A 148 -28.92 -7.35 9.59
CA ARG A 148 -29.81 -6.39 8.94
C ARG A 148 -28.98 -5.33 8.24
N TRP A 149 -29.23 -5.04 6.97
CA TRP A 149 -28.50 -4.01 6.21
C TRP A 149 -29.42 -2.85 5.86
N LYS A 150 -29.05 -1.64 6.27
CA LYS A 150 -29.79 -0.40 6.04
C LYS A 150 -28.97 0.51 5.14
N GLU A 151 -29.49 0.79 3.94
CA GLU A 151 -28.93 1.81 3.06
C GLU A 151 -29.17 3.20 3.66
N GLN A 152 -28.12 4.01 3.73
CA GLN A 152 -28.13 5.33 4.36
C GLN A 152 -28.25 6.46 3.34
N TYR A 153 -27.51 6.36 2.24
CA TYR A 153 -27.49 7.39 1.19
C TYR A 153 -26.99 6.86 -0.16
N PHE A 154 -27.37 7.57 -1.24
CA PHE A 154 -26.81 7.36 -2.58
C PHE A 154 -25.44 8.02 -2.67
N VAL A 155 -24.50 7.36 -3.34
CA VAL A 155 -23.10 7.79 -3.45
C VAL A 155 -22.86 8.57 -4.73
N ASN A 156 -23.42 8.13 -5.87
CA ASN A 156 -23.07 8.65 -7.19
C ASN A 156 -24.26 9.21 -7.99
N VAL A 157 -25.46 9.19 -7.42
CA VAL A 157 -26.69 9.70 -8.06
C VAL A 157 -27.50 10.52 -7.07
N GLY A 158 -28.35 11.41 -7.58
CA GLY A 158 -29.35 12.10 -6.78
C GLY A 158 -30.51 11.18 -6.37
N THR A 159 -31.37 11.67 -5.47
CA THR A 159 -32.58 10.97 -5.00
C THR A 159 -33.66 10.80 -6.08
N ASP A 160 -33.45 11.37 -7.26
CA ASP A 160 -34.32 11.34 -8.43
C ASP A 160 -34.06 10.14 -9.38
N CYS A 161 -33.13 9.24 -9.04
CA CYS A 161 -32.79 8.07 -9.86
C CYS A 161 -33.86 6.96 -9.91
N GLY A 162 -35.02 7.16 -9.27
CA GLY A 162 -36.15 6.22 -9.32
C GLY A 162 -36.02 4.98 -8.41
N LEU A 163 -34.97 4.91 -7.59
CA LEU A 163 -34.82 3.89 -6.53
C LEU A 163 -35.13 4.47 -5.15
N THR A 164 -35.61 3.62 -4.25
CA THR A 164 -35.82 3.97 -2.84
C THR A 164 -34.86 3.18 -1.95
N ILE A 165 -34.35 3.85 -0.91
CA ILE A 165 -33.53 3.26 0.17
C ILE A 165 -34.25 3.34 1.53
N ALA A 166 -35.57 3.55 1.52
CA ALA A 166 -36.37 3.80 2.72
C ALA A 166 -36.41 2.59 3.66
N GLY A 167 -36.36 1.37 3.12
CA GLY A 167 -36.37 0.12 3.85
C GLY A 167 -35.00 -0.37 4.30
N PHE A 168 -34.94 -1.65 4.65
CA PHE A 168 -33.71 -2.36 4.98
C PHE A 168 -33.81 -3.82 4.56
N TYR A 169 -32.69 -4.55 4.59
CA TYR A 169 -32.63 -5.95 4.24
C TYR A 169 -32.48 -6.80 5.50
N TYR A 170 -33.30 -7.83 5.64
CA TYR A 170 -32.96 -9.00 6.45
C TYR A 170 -31.98 -9.85 5.67
N VAL A 171 -30.86 -10.25 6.26
CA VAL A 171 -29.76 -10.91 5.57
C VAL A 171 -29.30 -12.15 6.32
N CYS A 172 -29.04 -13.22 5.60
CA CYS A 172 -28.47 -14.47 6.09
C CYS A 172 -27.21 -14.79 5.28
N PHE A 173 -26.09 -14.92 5.97
CA PHE A 173 -24.78 -15.24 5.42
C PHE A 173 -24.40 -16.68 5.82
N SER A 174 -23.97 -17.50 4.86
CA SER A 174 -23.47 -18.85 5.13
C SER A 174 -21.96 -18.85 5.39
N CYS A 175 -21.55 -19.32 6.57
CA CYS A 175 -20.14 -19.42 6.94
C CYS A 175 -19.37 -20.47 6.13
N SER A 176 -20.06 -21.44 5.51
CA SER A 176 -19.41 -22.53 4.78
C SER A 176 -19.02 -22.18 3.34
N ASP A 177 -19.82 -21.36 2.65
CA ASP A 177 -19.62 -21.06 1.23
C ASP A 177 -19.64 -19.55 0.90
N GLY A 178 -19.89 -18.69 1.89
CA GLY A 178 -19.94 -17.24 1.71
C GLY A 178 -21.14 -16.76 0.90
N SER A 179 -22.18 -17.59 0.72
CA SER A 179 -23.42 -17.16 0.09
C SER A 179 -24.20 -16.20 1.00
N ILE A 180 -24.82 -15.19 0.37
CA ILE A 180 -25.66 -14.21 1.04
C ILE A 180 -27.05 -14.28 0.43
N ASN A 181 -28.05 -14.44 1.29
CA ASN A 181 -29.44 -14.32 0.93
C ASN A 181 -30.04 -13.17 1.73
N GLY A 182 -30.89 -12.36 1.11
CA GLY A 182 -31.58 -11.29 1.80
C GLY A 182 -33.00 -11.07 1.30
N PHE A 183 -33.80 -10.43 2.13
CA PHE A 183 -35.14 -9.98 1.79
C PHE A 183 -35.29 -8.52 2.22
N TYR A 184 -35.60 -7.66 1.27
CA TYR A 184 -35.87 -6.26 1.55
C TYR A 184 -37.25 -6.10 2.21
N TYR A 185 -37.31 -5.20 3.17
CA TYR A 185 -38.50 -4.79 3.89
C TYR A 185 -38.63 -3.27 3.84
N ASP A 186 -39.78 -2.80 3.39
CA ASP A 186 -40.25 -1.43 3.47
C ASP A 186 -41.78 -1.49 3.52
N PRO A 187 -42.43 -0.90 4.54
CA PRO A 187 -43.88 -0.88 4.69
C PRO A 187 -44.65 -0.37 3.45
N ASN A 188 -44.01 0.47 2.64
CA ASN A 188 -44.62 1.13 1.49
C ASN A 188 -44.25 0.48 0.15
N SER A 189 -43.42 -0.57 0.15
CA SER A 189 -42.88 -1.18 -1.07
C SER A 189 -43.69 -2.40 -1.54
N SER A 190 -43.48 -2.75 -2.82
CA SER A 190 -44.04 -3.97 -3.43
C SER A 190 -43.66 -5.22 -2.63
N PRO A 191 -44.59 -6.19 -2.49
CA PRO A 191 -44.30 -7.43 -1.77
C PRO A 191 -43.20 -8.21 -2.46
N PHE A 192 -42.27 -8.73 -1.66
CA PHE A 192 -41.23 -9.67 -2.04
C PHE A 192 -40.15 -9.11 -2.99
N GLN A 193 -39.03 -8.74 -2.39
CA GLN A 193 -37.80 -8.39 -3.09
C GLN A 193 -36.64 -9.18 -2.49
N LYS A 194 -36.05 -10.08 -3.28
CA LYS A 194 -35.06 -11.06 -2.82
C LYS A 194 -33.67 -10.72 -3.34
N LEU A 195 -32.71 -10.64 -2.42
CA LEU A 195 -31.29 -10.46 -2.69
C LEU A 195 -30.58 -11.81 -2.64
N GLU A 196 -29.80 -12.15 -3.65
CA GLU A 196 -28.98 -13.37 -3.69
C GLU A 196 -27.60 -13.00 -4.19
N LEU A 197 -26.56 -13.23 -3.37
CA LEU A 197 -25.17 -12.90 -3.70
C LEU A 197 -24.25 -14.08 -3.41
N LYS A 198 -23.15 -14.17 -4.16
CA LYS A 198 -22.05 -15.10 -3.93
C LYS A 198 -20.74 -14.35 -3.86
N SER A 199 -19.79 -14.86 -3.06
CA SER A 199 -18.43 -14.31 -3.00
C SER A 199 -17.81 -14.30 -4.39
N THR A 200 -17.24 -13.17 -4.78
CA THR A 200 -16.45 -13.04 -5.99
C THR A 200 -14.99 -13.27 -5.65
N ASN A 201 -14.36 -14.28 -6.26
CA ASN A 201 -12.92 -14.53 -6.15
C ASN A 201 -12.03 -13.45 -6.82
N GLU A 202 -12.60 -12.27 -7.12
CA GLU A 202 -11.86 -11.12 -7.61
C GLU A 202 -11.10 -10.51 -6.43
N GLY A 203 -9.89 -11.04 -6.20
CA GLY A 203 -8.92 -10.46 -5.29
C GLY A 203 -8.71 -8.98 -5.58
N ARG A 204 -8.56 -8.20 -4.50
CA ARG A 204 -8.24 -6.76 -4.46
C ARG A 204 -7.57 -6.25 -5.73
N SER A 205 -8.35 -5.60 -6.60
CA SER A 205 -7.82 -4.78 -7.67
C SER A 205 -7.36 -3.45 -7.05
N GLY A 206 -6.09 -3.07 -7.24
CA GLY A 206 -5.50 -1.80 -6.77
C GLY A 206 -6.28 -0.53 -7.13
N SER A 207 -7.21 -0.57 -8.09
CA SER A 207 -8.10 0.55 -8.44
C SER A 207 -9.12 0.84 -7.32
N GLN A 208 -9.64 -0.20 -6.66
CA GLN A 208 -10.69 -0.08 -5.63
C GLN A 208 -10.14 0.43 -4.30
N VAL A 209 -8.88 0.15 -4.00
CA VAL A 209 -8.16 0.67 -2.83
C VAL A 209 -7.94 2.18 -2.96
N MET A 210 -7.73 2.68 -4.19
CA MET A 210 -7.50 4.10 -4.45
C MET A 210 -8.81 4.91 -4.53
N GLU A 211 -9.89 4.33 -5.03
CA GLU A 211 -11.21 4.99 -5.09
C GLU A 211 -11.81 5.25 -3.71
N SER A 212 -11.58 4.37 -2.72
CA SER A 212 -12.02 4.61 -1.33
C SER A 212 -11.27 5.74 -0.61
N LEU A 213 -10.08 6.14 -1.10
CA LEU A 213 -9.30 7.23 -0.49
C LEU A 213 -9.88 8.61 -0.81
N LEU A 214 -10.64 8.71 -1.91
CA LEU A 214 -11.14 9.97 -2.48
C LEU A 214 -12.54 10.36 -1.99
N CYS A 215 -13.18 9.52 -1.17
CA CYS A 215 -14.44 9.85 -0.51
C CYS A 215 -14.16 10.79 0.68
N ASP A 216 -14.74 11.99 0.63
CA ASP A 216 -14.68 12.98 1.71
C ASP A 216 -15.58 12.55 2.88
N GLU A 217 -15.06 11.68 3.73
CA GLU A 217 -15.61 11.43 5.06
C GLU A 217 -15.33 12.65 5.96
N VAL A 218 -16.36 13.42 6.28
CA VAL A 218 -16.33 14.51 7.26
C VAL A 218 -16.34 13.89 8.67
N TRP A 219 -15.17 13.81 9.30
CA TRP A 219 -15.08 13.52 10.72
C TRP A 219 -15.03 14.82 11.52
N LEU A 220 -15.82 14.85 12.60
CA LEU A 220 -15.89 15.96 13.55
C LEU A 220 -14.50 16.31 14.07
N SER A 221 -14.21 17.60 14.04
CA SER A 221 -13.00 18.29 14.47
C SER A 221 -12.41 17.70 15.76
N SER A 222 -11.11 17.38 15.74
CA SER A 222 -10.34 17.17 16.97
C SER A 222 -10.04 18.53 17.63
N PRO A 223 -10.01 18.64 18.97
CA PRO A 223 -9.71 19.89 19.64
C PRO A 223 -8.25 20.29 19.44
N ASP A 224 -8.02 21.59 19.22
CA ASP A 224 -6.71 22.21 19.27
C ASP A 224 -6.02 21.91 20.61
N HIS A 225 -4.86 21.27 20.53
CA HIS A 225 -3.85 21.36 21.58
C HIS A 225 -2.58 21.94 20.98
N GLN A 226 -2.52 23.27 21.01
CA GLN A 226 -1.25 23.98 21.07
C GLN A 226 -0.56 23.59 22.38
N THR A 227 0.56 22.89 22.29
CA THR A 227 1.52 22.84 23.39
C THR A 227 2.84 23.32 22.84
N ALA A 228 3.15 24.58 23.15
CA ALA A 228 4.48 25.14 22.96
C ALA A 228 5.45 24.31 23.79
N VAL A 229 6.39 23.62 23.14
CA VAL A 229 7.55 23.05 23.82
C VAL A 229 8.64 24.10 23.77
N ALA A 230 8.97 24.62 24.95
CA ALA A 230 10.03 25.59 25.16
C ALA A 230 11.37 25.03 24.69
N CYS A 231 12.12 25.86 23.94
CA CYS A 231 13.52 25.65 23.66
C CYS A 231 14.29 25.61 24.99
N PHE A 232 15.02 24.52 25.23
CA PHE A 232 16.13 24.54 26.17
C PHE A 232 17.40 24.75 25.35
N ASP A 233 17.99 25.93 25.50
CA ASP A 233 19.36 26.21 25.12
C ASP A 233 20.26 25.32 25.97
N ASP A 234 20.99 24.40 25.35
CA ASP A 234 22.23 23.85 25.91
C ASP A 234 23.33 24.01 24.86
N ASP A 235 24.17 24.99 25.14
CA ASP A 235 25.39 25.38 24.46
C ASP A 235 26.49 24.36 24.83
N ASP A 236 26.75 23.37 23.96
CA ASP A 236 28.03 22.64 23.98
C ASP A 236 28.60 22.60 22.56
N HIS A 237 29.47 23.55 22.27
CA HIS A 237 30.36 23.54 21.12
C HIS A 237 31.28 22.30 21.16
N ARG A 238 30.85 21.20 20.55
CA ARG A 238 31.75 20.12 20.13
C ARG A 238 31.76 19.99 18.63
N GLU A 239 32.95 20.18 18.05
CA GLU A 239 33.23 19.90 16.65
C GLU A 239 32.77 18.48 16.27
N PRO A 240 32.29 18.26 15.04
CA PRO A 240 31.78 16.97 14.60
C PRO A 240 32.94 15.97 14.47
N GLN A 241 33.17 15.19 15.52
CA GLN A 241 34.02 14.02 15.45
C GLN A 241 33.32 12.95 14.62
N ASN A 242 33.94 12.61 13.47
CA ASN A 242 33.59 11.50 12.59
C ASN A 242 33.34 10.20 13.39
N TRP A 243 32.07 9.81 13.53
CA TRP A 243 31.67 8.48 14.01
C TRP A 243 31.87 7.43 12.91
N ARG A 244 33.11 7.25 12.42
CA ARG A 244 33.45 5.98 11.74
C ARG A 244 33.38 4.89 12.81
N ARG A 245 32.26 4.16 12.85
CA ARG A 245 32.25 2.83 13.47
C ARG A 245 33.21 1.95 12.68
N SER A 246 34.45 1.80 13.14
CA SER A 246 35.25 0.62 12.80
C SER A 246 34.57 -0.58 13.45
N GLY A 247 33.54 -1.13 12.80
CA GLY A 247 33.08 -2.47 13.12
C GLY A 247 34.21 -3.46 12.80
N ASP A 248 34.37 -4.49 13.63
CA ASP A 248 35.28 -5.59 13.31
C ASP A 248 34.89 -6.18 11.93
N LYS A 249 35.86 -6.65 11.14
CA LYS A 249 35.59 -7.24 9.81
C LYS A 249 34.58 -8.40 9.90
N GLU A 250 34.57 -9.07 11.04
CA GLU A 250 33.60 -10.10 11.38
C GLU A 250 32.18 -9.55 11.56
N GLU A 251 32.01 -8.40 12.23
CA GLU A 251 30.68 -7.77 12.39
C GLU A 251 30.10 -7.33 11.04
N CYS A 252 30.93 -6.78 10.15
CA CYS A 252 30.51 -6.43 8.79
C CYS A 252 30.12 -7.68 7.97
N TYR A 253 30.85 -8.79 8.17
CA TYR A 253 30.53 -10.06 7.53
C TYR A 253 29.18 -10.61 8.02
N GLU A 254 28.96 -10.64 9.33
CA GLU A 254 27.69 -11.09 9.92
C GLU A 254 26.50 -10.19 9.50
N ALA A 255 26.69 -8.87 9.46
CA ALA A 255 25.68 -7.95 8.93
C ALA A 255 25.34 -8.26 7.46
N THR A 256 26.36 -8.57 6.64
CA THR A 256 26.17 -8.98 5.25
C THR A 256 25.36 -10.28 5.15
N ILE A 257 25.67 -11.30 5.95
CA ILE A 257 24.92 -12.55 6.00
C ILE A 257 23.46 -12.33 6.42
N MET A 258 23.23 -11.50 7.44
CA MET A 258 21.89 -11.14 7.87
C MET A 258 21.10 -10.46 6.74
N CYS A 259 21.74 -9.54 6.02
CA CYS A 259 21.09 -8.86 4.89
C CYS A 259 20.72 -9.85 3.77
N LEU A 260 21.63 -10.77 3.42
CA LEU A 260 21.38 -11.80 2.40
C LEU A 260 20.23 -12.74 2.76
N HIS A 261 20.08 -13.11 4.03
CA HIS A 261 18.96 -13.94 4.47
C HIS A 261 17.61 -13.23 4.37
N LYS A 262 17.58 -11.92 4.62
CA LYS A 262 16.35 -11.14 4.69
C LYS A 262 15.96 -10.49 3.36
N GLU A 263 16.88 -10.25 2.42
CA GLU A 263 16.61 -9.45 1.20
C GLU A 263 15.43 -9.95 0.36
N LEU A 264 15.22 -11.28 0.30
CA LEU A 264 14.11 -11.88 -0.44
C LEU A 264 12.74 -11.51 0.12
N SER A 265 12.65 -11.23 1.42
CA SER A 265 11.40 -10.80 2.06
C SER A 265 10.92 -9.42 1.62
N TYR A 266 11.81 -8.64 1.00
CA TYR A 266 11.56 -7.26 0.59
C TYR A 266 11.59 -7.11 -0.93
N MET A 267 11.58 -8.22 -1.67
CA MET A 267 11.38 -8.18 -3.11
C MET A 267 9.89 -8.03 -3.46
N PRO A 268 9.56 -7.40 -4.60
CA PRO A 268 8.23 -7.47 -5.17
C PRO A 268 7.78 -8.92 -5.40
N GLN A 269 6.46 -9.14 -5.46
CA GLN A 269 5.89 -10.46 -5.70
C GLN A 269 6.36 -11.06 -7.05
N PRO A 270 6.54 -12.40 -7.15
CA PRO A 270 6.84 -13.05 -8.41
C PRO A 270 5.85 -12.66 -9.51
N GLY A 271 6.35 -12.39 -10.73
CA GLY A 271 5.52 -11.94 -11.85
C GLY A 271 5.36 -10.42 -11.96
N TYR A 272 5.84 -9.63 -11.00
CA TYR A 272 5.79 -8.15 -11.08
C TYR A 272 6.48 -7.59 -12.33
N PHE A 273 7.60 -8.17 -12.73
CA PHE A 273 8.33 -7.76 -13.94
C PHE A 273 7.46 -7.94 -15.20
N ASP A 274 6.83 -9.11 -15.36
CA ASP A 274 5.98 -9.39 -16.52
C ASP A 274 4.71 -8.54 -16.50
N TYR A 275 4.19 -8.25 -15.31
CA TYR A 275 3.05 -7.35 -15.10
C TYR A 275 3.36 -5.92 -15.56
N LEU A 276 4.53 -5.36 -15.22
CA LEU A 276 4.96 -4.06 -15.71
C LEU A 276 5.13 -4.03 -17.23
N LEU A 277 5.73 -5.08 -17.82
CA LEU A 277 5.88 -5.17 -19.28
C LEU A 277 4.55 -5.31 -20.02
N SER A 278 3.57 -5.96 -19.40
CA SER A 278 2.24 -6.13 -19.99
C SER A 278 1.39 -4.84 -19.93
N ASN A 279 1.81 -3.84 -19.13
CA ASN A 279 1.10 -2.58 -18.96
C ASN A 279 2.04 -1.39 -19.20
N ASN A 280 2.17 -0.98 -20.48
CA ASN A 280 3.04 0.12 -20.91
C ASN A 280 2.79 1.43 -20.15
N ASN A 281 1.52 1.74 -19.83
CA ASN A 281 1.16 2.95 -19.09
C ASN A 281 1.70 2.90 -17.66
N LEU A 282 1.50 1.77 -16.96
CA LEU A 282 2.01 1.59 -15.60
C LEU A 282 3.54 1.64 -15.55
N MET A 283 4.22 1.03 -16.52
CA MET A 283 5.69 1.12 -16.63
C MET A 283 6.15 2.57 -16.74
N HIS A 284 5.49 3.37 -17.58
CA HIS A 284 5.79 4.79 -17.74
C HIS A 284 5.52 5.58 -16.45
N PHE A 285 4.36 5.36 -15.81
CA PHE A 285 3.99 6.03 -14.57
C PHE A 285 4.97 5.70 -13.43
N ARG A 286 5.38 4.44 -13.30
CA ARG A 286 6.42 4.00 -12.37
C ARG A 286 7.73 4.75 -12.63
N SER A 287 8.17 4.83 -13.89
CA SER A 287 9.43 5.52 -14.22
C SER A 287 9.38 6.99 -13.79
N LYS A 288 8.29 7.71 -14.08
CA LYS A 288 8.09 9.08 -13.63
C LYS A 288 8.10 9.21 -12.10
N ALA A 289 7.41 8.31 -11.40
CA ALA A 289 7.39 8.27 -9.94
C ALA A 289 8.79 8.09 -9.33
N ILE A 290 9.56 7.13 -9.82
CA ILE A 290 10.94 6.92 -9.33
C ILE A 290 11.82 8.15 -9.62
N GLN A 291 11.69 8.77 -10.81
CA GLN A 291 12.41 10.02 -11.11
C GLN A 291 12.05 11.13 -10.12
N TRP A 292 10.77 11.28 -9.81
CA TRP A 292 10.29 12.25 -8.83
C TRP A 292 10.83 11.97 -7.42
N LEU A 293 10.89 10.71 -6.99
CA LEU A 293 11.49 10.34 -5.69
C LEU A 293 12.98 10.74 -5.63
N VAL A 294 13.73 10.46 -6.70
CA VAL A 294 15.16 10.81 -6.79
C VAL A 294 15.37 12.32 -6.76
N LYS A 295 14.54 13.10 -7.47
CA LYS A 295 14.59 14.58 -7.45
C LYS A 295 14.19 15.15 -6.10
N SER A 296 13.16 14.60 -5.47
CA SER A 296 12.67 15.07 -4.17
C SER A 296 13.74 14.91 -3.09
N ARG A 297 14.64 13.93 -3.21
CA ARG A 297 15.80 13.78 -2.33
C ARG A 297 16.66 15.03 -2.26
N SER A 298 17.06 15.61 -3.39
CA SER A 298 17.90 16.81 -3.39
C SER A 298 17.13 18.04 -2.91
N ARG A 299 15.87 18.16 -3.33
CA ARG A 299 14.99 19.28 -2.95
C ARG A 299 14.74 19.34 -1.45
N LEU A 300 14.52 18.20 -0.81
CA LEU A 300 14.21 18.07 0.61
C LEU A 300 15.42 17.66 1.47
N ASN A 301 16.60 17.55 0.86
CA ASN A 301 17.83 17.10 1.50
C ASN A 301 17.71 15.77 2.27
N LEU A 302 16.99 14.79 1.70
CA LEU A 302 16.77 13.49 2.32
C LEU A 302 18.01 12.60 2.20
N SER A 303 18.12 11.56 3.03
CA SER A 303 19.08 10.49 2.84
C SER A 303 18.80 9.69 1.55
N PHE A 304 19.83 9.05 0.99
CA PHE A 304 19.61 8.11 -0.11
C PHE A 304 18.79 6.90 0.35
N GLU A 305 18.99 6.43 1.58
CA GLU A 305 18.25 5.31 2.17
C GLU A 305 16.72 5.55 2.12
N THR A 306 16.26 6.77 2.39
CA THR A 306 14.84 7.15 2.25
C THR A 306 14.31 6.93 0.84
N VAL A 307 15.06 7.31 -0.20
CA VAL A 307 14.65 7.14 -1.61
C VAL A 307 14.57 5.67 -1.99
N PHE A 308 15.58 4.89 -1.62
CA PHE A 308 15.60 3.46 -1.93
C PHE A 308 14.49 2.70 -1.20
N ASN A 309 14.18 3.06 0.05
CA ASN A 309 13.03 2.52 0.77
C ASN A 309 11.70 2.94 0.11
N ALA A 310 11.54 4.21 -0.26
CA ALA A 310 10.33 4.68 -0.94
C ALA A 310 10.11 3.96 -2.29
N ALA A 311 11.17 3.77 -3.08
CA ALA A 311 11.12 3.00 -4.31
C ALA A 311 10.74 1.52 -4.07
N ASN A 312 11.30 0.91 -3.01
CA ASN A 312 10.96 -0.46 -2.62
C ASN A 312 9.49 -0.58 -2.20
N TYR A 313 8.97 0.38 -1.43
CA TYR A 313 7.57 0.43 -1.02
C TYR A 313 6.64 0.52 -2.23
N LEU A 314 6.95 1.41 -3.18
CA LEU A 314 6.20 1.57 -4.43
C LEU A 314 6.11 0.24 -5.18
N ASP A 315 7.25 -0.39 -5.46
CA ASP A 315 7.29 -1.63 -6.24
C ASP A 315 6.60 -2.80 -5.54
N ARG A 316 6.81 -2.95 -4.23
CA ARG A 316 6.12 -4.00 -3.46
C ARG A 316 4.62 -3.76 -3.43
N PHE A 317 4.17 -2.51 -3.20
CA PHE A 317 2.75 -2.20 -3.19
C PHE A 317 2.08 -2.50 -4.53
N LEU A 318 2.69 -2.09 -5.64
CA LEU A 318 2.19 -2.36 -6.99
C LEU A 318 2.17 -3.87 -7.29
N SER A 319 3.16 -4.62 -6.79
CA SER A 319 3.19 -6.09 -6.97
C SER A 319 2.13 -6.85 -6.17
N ILE A 320 1.74 -6.32 -5.00
CA ILE A 320 0.72 -6.93 -4.13
C ILE A 320 -0.70 -6.58 -4.63
N ASN A 321 -0.85 -5.45 -5.32
CA ASN A 321 -2.15 -4.93 -5.77
C ASN A 321 -2.19 -4.76 -7.30
N PRO A 322 -2.09 -5.85 -8.08
CA PRO A 322 -2.20 -5.77 -9.54
C PRO A 322 -3.59 -5.27 -9.95
N CYS A 323 -3.65 -4.33 -10.88
CA CYS A 323 -4.90 -3.91 -11.51
C CYS A 323 -4.69 -3.28 -12.88
N HIS A 324 -5.72 -3.34 -13.73
CA HIS A 324 -5.71 -2.67 -15.03
C HIS A 324 -6.10 -1.18 -14.96
N GLY A 325 -6.58 -0.72 -13.79
CA GLY A 325 -7.14 0.62 -13.59
C GLY A 325 -6.15 1.70 -13.13
N TRP A 326 -4.84 1.41 -13.05
CA TRP A 326 -3.85 2.39 -12.61
C TRP A 326 -3.87 3.65 -13.47
N ARG A 327 -4.28 4.76 -12.86
CA ARG A 327 -4.17 6.11 -13.44
C ARG A 327 -2.92 6.80 -12.90
N TYR A 328 -2.38 7.75 -13.68
CA TYR A 328 -1.15 8.43 -13.32
C TYR A 328 -1.21 9.12 -11.94
N TRP A 329 -2.32 9.81 -11.64
CA TRP A 329 -2.53 10.45 -10.33
C TRP A 329 -2.49 9.46 -9.15
N MET A 330 -2.93 8.21 -9.35
CA MET A 330 -2.89 7.18 -8.30
C MET A 330 -1.44 6.80 -7.96
N ILE A 331 -0.59 6.74 -8.99
CA ILE A 331 0.83 6.46 -8.83
C ILE A 331 1.54 7.65 -8.16
N GLU A 332 1.16 8.90 -8.49
CA GLU A 332 1.68 10.08 -7.78
C GLU A 332 1.28 10.08 -6.29
N LEU A 333 0.01 9.84 -5.96
CA LEU A 333 -0.46 9.72 -4.57
C LEU A 333 0.29 8.63 -3.81
N LEU A 334 0.42 7.44 -4.42
CA LEU A 334 1.20 6.34 -3.86
C LEU A 334 2.65 6.73 -3.63
N SER A 335 3.27 7.45 -4.56
CA SER A 335 4.67 7.90 -4.47
C SER A 335 4.87 8.90 -3.33
N VAL A 336 3.95 9.86 -3.18
CA VAL A 336 3.94 10.82 -2.07
C VAL A 336 3.83 10.08 -0.72
N ALA A 337 2.93 9.10 -0.62
CA ALA A 337 2.80 8.28 0.58
C ALA A 337 4.05 7.43 0.85
N CYS A 338 4.65 6.83 -0.18
CA CYS A 338 5.89 6.05 -0.06
C CYS A 338 7.03 6.93 0.48
N LEU A 339 7.19 8.13 -0.07
CA LEU A 339 8.22 9.07 0.39
C LEU A 339 7.95 9.56 1.81
N SER A 340 6.70 9.84 2.17
CA SER A 340 6.37 10.28 3.53
C SER A 340 6.61 9.17 4.56
N VAL A 341 6.16 7.94 4.30
CA VAL A 341 6.41 6.79 5.20
C VAL A 341 7.90 6.51 5.33
N ALA A 342 8.65 6.52 4.23
CA ALA A 342 10.09 6.32 4.27
C ALA A 342 10.79 7.43 5.07
N SER A 343 10.40 8.69 4.86
CA SER A 343 11.00 9.82 5.58
C SER A 343 10.71 9.76 7.09
N LYS A 344 9.47 9.41 7.48
CA LYS A 344 9.09 9.19 8.90
C LYS A 344 9.86 8.06 9.56
N PHE A 345 10.32 7.09 8.78
CA PHE A 345 11.01 5.91 9.28
C PHE A 345 12.53 6.10 9.38
N ILE A 346 13.13 6.82 8.43
CA ILE A 346 14.59 6.94 8.28
C ILE A 346 15.13 8.29 8.76
N GLU A 347 14.43 9.40 8.49
CA GLU A 347 14.97 10.73 8.74
C GLU A 347 14.79 11.16 10.20
N THR A 348 15.76 11.92 10.73
CA THR A 348 15.67 12.53 12.06
C THR A 348 14.53 13.54 12.15
N SER A 349 14.28 14.28 11.05
CA SER A 349 13.18 15.22 10.93
C SER A 349 12.49 14.98 9.58
N ALA A 350 11.30 14.38 9.63
CA ALA A 350 10.54 14.12 8.41
C ALA A 350 9.90 15.42 7.89
N PRO A 351 9.98 15.71 6.58
CA PRO A 351 9.32 16.87 5.98
C PRO A 351 7.80 16.76 6.10
N SER A 352 7.14 17.92 6.13
CA SER A 352 5.68 17.99 6.15
C SER A 352 5.07 17.47 4.84
N LEU A 353 3.80 17.03 4.89
CA LEU A 353 3.07 16.58 3.68
C LEU A 353 2.94 17.67 2.62
N HIS A 354 2.94 18.94 3.03
CA HIS A 354 2.95 20.07 2.10
C HIS A 354 4.30 20.17 1.38
N GLU A 355 5.41 20.14 2.13
CA GLU A 355 6.76 20.21 1.56
C GLU A 355 7.07 19.04 0.63
N ILE A 356 6.62 17.83 0.99
CA ILE A 356 6.80 16.63 0.17
C ILE A 356 6.23 16.86 -1.23
N GLN A 357 5.04 17.47 -1.34
CA GLN A 357 4.33 17.67 -2.61
C GLN A 357 4.79 18.89 -3.41
N MET A 358 5.76 19.68 -2.94
CA MET A 358 6.23 20.84 -3.70
C MET A 358 6.98 20.42 -4.96
N GLU A 359 6.67 21.07 -6.09
CA GLU A 359 7.33 20.90 -7.40
C GLU A 359 7.18 19.51 -8.06
N ASP A 360 7.25 19.49 -9.40
CA ASP A 360 7.37 18.28 -10.23
C ASP A 360 6.29 17.17 -10.07
N LEU A 361 5.12 17.51 -9.51
CA LEU A 361 3.90 16.69 -9.52
C LEU A 361 2.83 17.35 -10.38
N ASP A 362 2.09 16.56 -11.16
CA ASP A 362 0.95 17.05 -11.95
C ASP A 362 -0.29 17.25 -11.06
N TYR A 363 -0.39 16.52 -9.94
CA TYR A 363 -1.50 16.56 -9.00
C TYR A 363 -1.09 16.96 -7.58
N SER A 364 -2.01 17.56 -6.85
CA SER A 364 -1.87 17.79 -5.40
C SER A 364 -2.97 17.08 -4.62
N PHE A 365 -2.63 16.62 -3.43
CA PHE A 365 -3.50 15.80 -2.59
C PHE A 365 -3.65 16.44 -1.22
N GLN A 366 -4.86 16.33 -0.67
CA GLN A 366 -5.13 16.73 0.69
C GLN A 366 -4.35 15.85 1.68
N SER A 367 -3.93 16.42 2.81
CA SER A 367 -3.20 15.71 3.86
C SER A 367 -3.91 14.46 4.35
N ASN A 368 -5.25 14.47 4.42
CA ASN A 368 -6.03 13.30 4.85
C ASN A 368 -5.97 12.16 3.84
N THR A 369 -6.06 12.46 2.54
CA THR A 369 -5.91 11.48 1.45
C THR A 369 -4.53 10.81 1.51
N ILE A 370 -3.48 11.60 1.74
CA ILE A 370 -2.12 11.07 1.87
C ILE A 370 -2.01 10.17 3.11
N LYS A 371 -2.48 10.62 4.28
CA LYS A 371 -2.45 9.81 5.52
C LYS A 371 -3.20 8.48 5.36
N ARG A 372 -4.35 8.49 4.68
CA ARG A 372 -5.09 7.24 4.38
C ARG A 372 -4.26 6.34 3.44
N MET A 373 -3.59 6.93 2.46
CA MET A 373 -2.69 6.19 1.58
C MET A 373 -1.47 5.62 2.33
N GLU A 374 -0.89 6.37 3.28
CA GLU A 374 0.21 5.89 4.14
C GLU A 374 -0.22 4.67 4.97
N LEU A 375 -1.40 4.70 5.56
CA LEU A 375 -1.95 3.59 6.33
C LEU A 375 -2.20 2.37 5.42
N THR A 376 -2.82 2.61 4.26
CA THR A 376 -3.09 1.58 3.24
C THR A 376 -1.80 0.91 2.76
N LEU A 377 -0.78 1.73 2.46
CA LEU A 377 0.55 1.28 2.09
C LEU A 377 1.16 0.41 3.20
N SER A 378 1.14 0.91 4.44
CA SER A 378 1.73 0.21 5.59
C SER A 378 1.03 -1.13 5.85
N GLN A 379 -0.30 -1.16 5.79
CA GLN A 379 -1.09 -2.39 5.93
C GLN A 379 -0.79 -3.40 4.81
N ALA A 380 -0.75 -2.95 3.55
CA ALA A 380 -0.43 -3.82 2.40
C ALA A 380 0.98 -4.41 2.52
N LEU A 381 1.95 -3.65 3.03
CA LEU A 381 3.31 -4.11 3.26
C LEU A 381 3.48 -4.91 4.57
N GLY A 382 2.41 -5.09 5.36
CA GLY A 382 2.44 -5.76 6.66
C GLY A 382 3.35 -5.06 7.66
N TRP A 383 3.48 -3.73 7.57
CA TRP A 383 4.39 -2.89 8.37
C TRP A 383 5.87 -3.27 8.26
N ARG A 384 6.24 -4.06 7.23
CA ARG A 384 7.63 -4.47 6.96
C ARG A 384 8.37 -3.35 6.22
N LEU A 385 8.62 -2.26 6.93
CA LEU A 385 9.18 -1.01 6.40
C LEU A 385 10.72 -0.97 6.43
N ALA A 386 11.37 -1.64 7.38
CA ALA A 386 12.82 -1.77 7.44
C ALA A 386 13.35 -2.68 6.31
N CYS A 387 13.40 -2.16 5.07
CA CYS A 387 13.70 -2.94 3.89
C CYS A 387 15.19 -3.05 3.65
N ILE A 388 15.59 -4.18 3.07
CA ILE A 388 16.94 -4.36 2.54
C ILE A 388 16.89 -4.00 1.07
N THR A 389 17.49 -2.86 0.76
CA THR A 389 17.55 -2.30 -0.59
C THR A 389 18.94 -2.48 -1.17
N THR A 390 19.13 -2.10 -2.43
CA THR A 390 20.47 -2.10 -3.04
C THR A 390 21.42 -1.17 -2.30
N TYR A 391 20.91 -0.09 -1.72
CA TYR A 391 21.71 0.89 -0.99
C TYR A 391 22.12 0.41 0.41
N SER A 392 21.35 -0.50 1.02
CA SER A 392 21.69 -1.11 2.32
C SER A 392 23.04 -1.83 2.32
N TYR A 393 23.52 -2.25 1.15
CA TYR A 393 24.83 -2.89 1.00
C TYR A 393 25.98 -1.90 0.77
N VAL A 394 25.72 -0.62 0.45
CA VAL A 394 26.77 0.33 0.06
C VAL A 394 27.82 0.49 1.17
N GLU A 395 27.39 0.75 2.40
CA GLU A 395 28.31 0.87 3.53
C GLU A 395 29.07 -0.43 3.81
N LEU A 396 28.40 -1.58 3.74
CA LEU A 396 29.01 -2.91 3.93
C LEU A 396 30.06 -3.21 2.85
N LEU A 397 29.81 -2.81 1.61
CA LEU A 397 30.71 -3.02 0.48
C LEU A 397 31.94 -2.12 0.61
N ILE A 398 31.75 -0.88 1.05
CA ILE A 398 32.78 0.15 1.15
C ILE A 398 33.65 -0.05 2.39
N SER A 399 33.08 -0.48 3.53
CA SER A 399 33.85 -0.78 4.74
C SER A 399 34.86 -1.90 4.52
N ASN A 400 34.61 -2.80 3.56
CA ASN A 400 35.56 -3.84 3.19
C ASN A 400 36.75 -3.36 2.32
N LEU A 401 36.83 -2.04 2.03
CA LEU A 401 37.88 -1.41 1.22
C LEU A 401 38.88 -0.58 2.06
N ASP A 402 39.05 -0.91 3.35
CA ASP A 402 39.84 -0.19 4.39
C ASP A 402 41.21 0.38 3.97
N SER A 403 41.83 -0.14 2.90
CA SER A 403 43.12 0.32 2.37
C SER A 403 43.06 1.50 1.40
N ILE A 404 41.87 2.02 1.08
CA ILE A 404 41.67 3.10 0.10
C ILE A 404 41.66 4.48 0.79
N ASN A 405 42.31 5.48 0.18
CA ASN A 405 42.29 6.88 0.63
C ASN A 405 40.84 7.40 0.78
N SER A 406 40.56 8.19 1.82
CA SER A 406 39.24 8.76 2.11
C SER A 406 38.60 9.50 0.93
N GLN A 407 39.40 10.23 0.14
CA GLN A 407 38.92 10.95 -1.04
C GLN A 407 38.46 10.01 -2.16
N LEU A 408 39.21 8.92 -2.41
CA LEU A 408 38.84 7.90 -3.38
C LEU A 408 37.62 7.11 -2.92
N LEU A 409 37.46 6.92 -1.60
CA LEU A 409 36.31 6.26 -1.00
C LEU A 409 35.03 7.05 -1.23
N GLU A 410 35.07 8.37 -1.04
CA GLU A 410 33.94 9.27 -1.30
C GLU A 410 33.55 9.24 -2.79
N GLU A 411 34.53 9.35 -3.70
CA GLU A 411 34.29 9.26 -5.14
C GLU A 411 33.67 7.90 -5.54
N LEU A 412 34.20 6.79 -4.99
CA LEU A 412 33.63 5.45 -5.18
C LEU A 412 32.19 5.38 -4.68
N THR A 413 31.92 5.91 -3.48
CA THR A 413 30.57 5.94 -2.88
C THR A 413 29.59 6.68 -3.77
N THR A 414 29.97 7.87 -4.25
CA THR A 414 29.15 8.67 -5.16
C THR A 414 28.87 7.93 -6.46
N ARG A 415 29.89 7.31 -7.05
CA ARG A 415 29.74 6.56 -8.31
C ARG A 415 28.86 5.32 -8.17
N VAL A 416 29.04 4.54 -7.10
CA VAL A 416 28.19 3.38 -6.81
C VAL A 416 26.76 3.85 -6.59
N THR A 417 26.55 4.86 -5.75
CA THR A 417 25.22 5.41 -5.47
C THR A 417 24.52 5.87 -6.75
N LYS A 418 25.23 6.55 -7.66
CA LYS A 418 24.69 6.96 -8.96
C LYS A 418 24.24 5.79 -9.83
N LEU A 419 25.02 4.70 -9.88
CA LEU A 419 24.62 3.48 -10.58
C LEU A 419 23.40 2.81 -9.93
N LEU A 420 23.33 2.82 -8.60
CA LEU A 420 22.18 2.26 -7.87
C LEU A 420 20.90 3.08 -8.08
N LEU A 421 20.99 4.41 -8.14
CA LEU A 421 19.85 5.26 -8.51
C LEU A 421 19.40 5.00 -9.96
N GLY A 422 20.34 4.73 -10.87
CA GLY A 422 20.02 4.25 -12.20
C GLY A 422 19.33 2.87 -12.18
N SER A 423 19.72 2.00 -11.25
CA SER A 423 19.19 0.63 -11.18
C SER A 423 17.72 0.55 -10.77
N ILE A 424 17.24 1.45 -9.91
CA ILE A 424 15.82 1.49 -9.53
C ILE A 424 14.93 2.00 -10.67
N LEU A 425 15.49 2.73 -11.64
CA LEU A 425 14.81 3.18 -12.85
C LEU A 425 14.76 2.09 -13.93
N ASP A 426 15.77 1.23 -14.01
CA ASP A 426 15.88 0.18 -15.02
C ASP A 426 15.03 -1.05 -14.65
N ILE A 427 14.01 -1.32 -15.46
CA ILE A 427 13.09 -2.45 -15.25
C ILE A 427 13.77 -3.82 -15.35
N GLU A 428 14.83 -3.96 -16.17
CA GLU A 428 15.54 -5.23 -16.30
C GLU A 428 16.30 -5.58 -15.01
N LEU A 429 16.71 -4.56 -14.26
CA LEU A 429 17.45 -4.73 -13.01
C LEU A 429 16.55 -5.15 -11.84
N LEU A 430 15.23 -4.99 -11.92
CA LEU A 430 14.26 -5.46 -10.92
C LEU A 430 14.23 -6.98 -10.75
N LYS A 431 14.71 -7.75 -11.73
CA LYS A 431 14.76 -9.21 -11.67
C LYS A 431 15.79 -9.73 -10.68
N TYR A 432 16.78 -8.91 -10.36
CA TYR A 432 17.94 -9.31 -9.58
C TYR A 432 17.73 -8.96 -8.11
N ARG A 433 18.36 -9.75 -7.24
CA ARG A 433 18.36 -9.47 -5.79
C ARG A 433 19.11 -8.17 -5.49
N PRO A 434 18.73 -7.44 -4.43
CA PRO A 434 19.41 -6.22 -4.02
C PRO A 434 20.94 -6.40 -3.87
N SER A 435 21.38 -7.51 -3.27
CA SER A 435 22.80 -7.85 -3.14
C SER A 435 23.53 -7.99 -4.48
N VAL A 436 22.91 -8.65 -5.46
CA VAL A 436 23.45 -8.84 -6.81
C VAL A 436 23.62 -7.50 -7.52
N VAL A 437 22.61 -6.63 -7.43
CA VAL A 437 22.63 -5.29 -8.04
C VAL A 437 23.71 -4.42 -7.37
N ALA A 438 23.80 -4.44 -6.04
CA ALA A 438 24.80 -3.69 -5.28
C ALA A 438 26.24 -4.09 -5.63
N VAL A 439 26.53 -5.39 -5.63
CA VAL A 439 27.84 -5.92 -6.02
C VAL A 439 28.15 -5.60 -7.48
N SER A 440 27.17 -5.72 -8.37
CA SER A 440 27.37 -5.41 -9.80
C SER A 440 27.73 -3.95 -10.02
N ALA A 441 27.10 -3.02 -9.29
CA ALA A 441 27.42 -1.60 -9.34
C ALA A 441 28.83 -1.32 -8.84
N LEU A 442 29.27 -1.97 -7.75
CA LEU A 442 30.65 -1.89 -7.27
C LEU A 442 31.64 -2.45 -8.30
N CYS A 443 31.34 -3.61 -8.92
CA CYS A 443 32.19 -4.14 -9.99
C CYS A 443 32.30 -3.16 -11.16
N CYS A 444 31.22 -2.48 -11.54
CA CYS A 444 31.25 -1.46 -12.59
C CYS A 444 32.11 -0.24 -12.24
N THR A 445 32.25 0.13 -10.96
CA THR A 445 33.10 1.25 -10.56
C THR A 445 34.57 0.84 -10.44
N LEU A 446 34.85 -0.37 -9.97
CA LEU A 446 36.21 -0.91 -9.82
C LEU A 446 36.85 -1.29 -11.16
N ASP A 447 36.06 -1.75 -12.14
CA ASP A 447 36.49 -2.04 -13.52
C ASP A 447 37.24 -0.86 -14.17
N ASP A 448 36.88 0.38 -13.82
CA ASP A 448 37.52 1.59 -14.36
C ASP A 448 38.87 1.91 -13.73
N GLN A 449 39.15 1.34 -12.57
CA GLN A 449 40.30 1.67 -11.72
C GLN A 449 41.39 0.60 -11.76
N LEU A 450 41.21 -0.49 -12.53
CA LEU A 450 42.15 -1.59 -12.82
C LEU A 450 43.33 -1.74 -11.82
N THR A 451 43.03 -2.23 -10.62
CA THR A 451 44.04 -2.70 -9.65
C THR A 451 43.82 -4.17 -9.29
N PRO A 452 44.88 -5.01 -9.18
CA PRO A 452 44.77 -6.41 -8.78
C PRO A 452 44.09 -6.65 -7.42
N SER A 453 44.12 -5.66 -6.52
CA SER A 453 43.43 -5.68 -5.23
C SER A 453 41.89 -5.68 -5.36
N SER A 454 41.35 -5.09 -6.42
CA SER A 454 39.90 -5.02 -6.66
C SER A 454 39.26 -6.41 -6.78
N HIS A 455 39.97 -7.37 -7.37
CA HIS A 455 39.49 -8.76 -7.48
C HIS A 455 39.42 -9.48 -6.13
N SER A 456 40.35 -9.20 -5.20
CA SER A 456 40.29 -9.80 -3.86
C SER A 456 39.12 -9.27 -3.02
N HIS A 457 38.77 -7.98 -3.15
CA HIS A 457 37.62 -7.40 -2.45
C HIS A 457 36.29 -7.95 -2.98
N ILE A 458 36.13 -8.03 -4.30
CA ILE A 458 34.94 -8.63 -4.91
C ILE A 458 34.82 -10.11 -4.52
N ALA A 459 35.93 -10.86 -4.50
CA ALA A 459 35.92 -12.26 -4.07
C ALA A 459 35.52 -12.43 -2.59
N TYR A 460 35.95 -11.52 -1.72
CA TYR A 460 35.54 -11.52 -0.30
C TYR A 460 34.03 -11.26 -0.16
N ILE A 461 33.52 -10.22 -0.81
CA ILE A 461 32.11 -9.82 -0.77
C ILE A 461 31.19 -10.87 -1.39
N THR A 462 31.64 -11.56 -2.45
CA THR A 462 30.87 -12.61 -3.13
C THR A 462 31.10 -14.00 -2.54
N ARG A 463 31.94 -14.14 -1.50
CA ARG A 463 32.14 -15.40 -0.77
C ARG A 463 30.83 -16.04 -0.30
N PRO A 464 29.87 -15.31 0.32
CA PRO A 464 28.60 -15.90 0.74
C PRO A 464 27.63 -16.22 -0.41
N PHE A 465 27.93 -15.82 -1.65
CA PHE A 465 27.03 -16.03 -2.77
C PHE A 465 27.12 -17.47 -3.28
N ASN A 466 25.97 -18.08 -3.53
CA ASN A 466 25.90 -19.33 -4.28
C ASN A 466 26.22 -19.11 -5.77
N GLN A 467 26.34 -20.21 -6.54
CA GLN A 467 26.71 -20.12 -7.95
C GLN A 467 25.70 -19.31 -8.78
N ASN A 468 24.40 -19.48 -8.54
CA ASN A 468 23.36 -18.75 -9.27
C ASN A 468 23.47 -17.23 -9.03
N GLN A 469 23.71 -16.80 -7.79
CA GLN A 469 23.93 -15.39 -7.46
C GLN A 469 25.18 -14.84 -8.14
N LYS A 470 26.27 -15.62 -8.22
CA LYS A 470 27.49 -15.22 -8.94
C LYS A 470 27.25 -15.07 -10.45
N ASP A 471 26.50 -16.00 -11.04
CA ASP A 471 26.12 -15.93 -12.46
C ASP A 471 25.23 -14.71 -12.73
N ASP A 472 24.32 -14.40 -11.82
CA ASP A 472 23.45 -13.23 -11.89
C ASP A 472 24.21 -11.92 -11.72
N VAL A 473 25.27 -11.86 -10.90
CA VAL A 473 26.20 -10.70 -10.84
C VAL A 473 26.83 -10.46 -12.22
N VAL A 474 27.28 -11.51 -12.91
CA VAL A 474 27.88 -11.35 -14.26
C VAL A 474 26.86 -10.80 -15.26
N LYS A 475 25.61 -11.27 -15.23
CA LYS A 475 24.53 -10.77 -16.10
C LYS A 475 24.17 -9.32 -15.78
N CYS A 476 23.94 -9.03 -14.49
CA CYS A 476 23.57 -7.71 -13.99
C CYS A 476 24.66 -6.66 -14.28
N HIS A 477 25.93 -7.00 -14.02
CA HIS A 477 27.08 -6.17 -14.38
C HIS A 477 27.13 -5.84 -15.87
N ARG A 478 26.86 -6.82 -16.76
CA ARG A 478 26.83 -6.59 -18.21
C ARG A 478 25.73 -5.59 -18.59
N ILE A 479 24.54 -5.71 -18.00
CA ILE A 479 23.42 -4.78 -18.22
C ILE A 479 23.84 -3.38 -17.77
N MET A 480 24.30 -3.22 -16.52
CA MET A 480 24.75 -1.94 -15.99
C MET A 480 25.84 -1.28 -16.84
N LYS A 481 26.84 -2.05 -17.28
CA LYS A 481 27.91 -1.56 -18.15
C LYS A 481 27.39 -1.08 -19.51
N SER A 482 26.42 -1.80 -20.10
CA SER A 482 25.81 -1.38 -21.38
C SER A 482 25.03 -0.06 -21.26
N ARG A 483 24.35 0.16 -20.14
CA ARG A 483 23.59 1.40 -19.86
C ARG A 483 24.50 2.58 -19.51
N ARG A 484 25.75 2.31 -19.11
CA ARG A 484 26.75 3.30 -18.72
C ARG A 484 27.44 3.99 -19.91
N VAL A 485 27.54 3.31 -21.06
CA VAL A 485 28.15 3.85 -22.28
C VAL A 485 27.24 4.89 -22.96
N ASP A 486 25.93 4.79 -22.74
CA ASP A 486 24.96 5.82 -23.10
C ASP A 486 24.93 6.88 -21.97
N ILE A 487 25.86 7.83 -21.96
CA ILE A 487 25.93 8.95 -20.98
C ILE A 487 24.84 9.99 -21.28
N ASP A 488 23.60 9.53 -21.35
CA ASP A 488 22.41 10.23 -20.93
C ASP A 488 21.28 9.18 -20.89
N PRO A 489 21.01 8.53 -19.74
CA PRO A 489 19.91 7.58 -19.59
C PRO A 489 18.56 8.18 -20.00
N LEU A 490 18.44 9.52 -19.98
CA LEU A 490 17.26 10.26 -20.40
C LEU A 490 17.21 10.51 -21.91
N SER A 491 18.28 10.33 -22.69
CA SER A 491 18.25 10.56 -24.14
C SER A 491 17.48 9.46 -24.88
N LYS A 492 17.68 8.18 -24.52
CA LYS A 492 16.87 7.06 -25.04
C LYS A 492 15.45 7.07 -24.47
N LEU A 493 15.26 7.49 -23.21
CA LEU A 493 13.91 7.68 -22.65
C LEU A 493 13.18 8.86 -23.31
N ARG A 494 13.86 9.97 -23.64
CA ARG A 494 13.29 11.10 -24.38
C ARG A 494 12.81 10.68 -25.75
N VAL A 495 13.58 9.86 -26.48
CA VAL A 495 13.20 9.40 -27.82
C VAL A 495 11.97 8.46 -27.77
N LEU A 496 11.76 7.73 -26.68
CA LEU A 496 10.55 6.91 -26.47
C LEU A 496 9.35 7.70 -25.92
N LEU A 497 9.56 8.90 -25.37
CA LEU A 497 8.55 9.68 -24.63
C LEU A 497 8.19 11.02 -25.30
N CYS A 498 8.76 11.32 -26.48
CA CYS A 498 8.50 12.55 -27.23
C CYS A 498 7.78 12.27 -28.56
N GLU A 499 6.60 11.65 -28.49
CA GLU A 499 5.53 12.00 -29.43
C GLU A 499 4.47 12.80 -28.67
N ARG A 500 4.51 14.12 -28.91
CA ARG A 500 3.47 15.06 -28.49
C ARG A 500 2.13 14.63 -29.08
N GLN A 501 1.15 14.34 -28.24
CA GLN A 501 -0.22 14.83 -28.47
C GLN A 501 -0.93 15.16 -27.14
N PRO A 502 -1.72 16.25 -27.11
CA PRO A 502 -2.57 16.59 -25.97
C PRO A 502 -3.82 15.72 -26.03
N SER A 503 -3.78 14.52 -25.45
CA SER A 503 -4.99 13.72 -25.24
C SER A 503 -5.71 14.24 -24.00
N TYR A 504 -6.91 14.78 -24.20
CA TYR A 504 -7.89 15.06 -23.15
C TYR A 504 -7.96 13.88 -22.17
N TRP A 505 -7.61 14.13 -20.90
CA TRP A 505 -7.74 13.14 -19.83
C TRP A 505 -9.13 13.29 -19.18
N PRO A 506 -9.84 12.18 -18.89
CA PRO A 506 -11.11 12.26 -18.21
C PRO A 506 -10.93 12.86 -16.80
N SER A 507 -11.96 13.57 -16.34
CA SER A 507 -11.97 14.35 -15.12
C SER A 507 -11.49 13.56 -13.89
N SER A 508 -10.58 14.16 -13.14
CA SER A 508 -10.14 13.67 -11.83
C SER A 508 -11.25 13.88 -10.79
N PRO A 509 -11.37 13.02 -9.76
CA PRO A 509 -12.32 13.23 -8.66
C PRO A 509 -12.06 14.54 -7.90
N VAL A 510 -13.09 15.10 -7.25
CA VAL A 510 -13.10 16.45 -6.63
C VAL A 510 -11.96 16.70 -5.63
N THR A 511 -11.46 15.64 -4.99
CA THR A 511 -10.38 15.67 -4.00
C THR A 511 -8.96 15.72 -4.60
N VAL A 512 -8.83 15.58 -5.92
CA VAL A 512 -7.56 15.65 -6.65
C VAL A 512 -7.53 16.95 -7.45
N LEU A 513 -6.78 17.92 -6.96
CA LEU A 513 -6.65 19.21 -7.62
C LEU A 513 -5.56 19.11 -8.70
N LEU A 514 -5.89 19.52 -9.92
CA LEU A 514 -4.89 19.82 -10.93
C LEU A 514 -4.08 21.02 -10.45
N ARG A 515 -2.76 20.89 -10.41
CA ARG A 515 -1.90 22.00 -10.02
C ARG A 515 -1.84 23.00 -11.19
N GLU A 516 -2.26 24.25 -10.97
CA GLU A 516 -1.96 25.32 -11.92
C GLU A 516 -0.45 25.42 -12.07
N ARG A 517 0.05 25.22 -13.31
CA ARG A 517 1.45 25.50 -13.64
C ARG A 517 1.65 26.99 -13.50
N ILE A 518 2.23 27.42 -12.39
CA ILE A 518 2.82 28.75 -12.34
C ILE A 518 4.16 28.62 -13.06
N ASP A 519 4.23 29.08 -14.30
CA ASP A 519 5.47 29.24 -15.06
C ASP A 519 6.32 30.34 -14.39
N ILE A 520 6.92 30.03 -13.24
CA ILE A 520 7.89 30.90 -12.58
C ILE A 520 9.27 30.50 -13.08
N TYR A 521 9.67 31.15 -14.18
CA TYR A 521 10.98 31.08 -14.83
C TYR A 521 11.43 29.67 -15.25
N ASP A 522 11.84 29.62 -16.52
CA ASP A 522 12.58 28.55 -17.16
C ASP A 522 13.92 28.36 -16.42
N CYS A 523 13.87 27.76 -15.23
CA CYS A 523 15.05 27.26 -14.54
C CYS A 523 15.44 26.01 -15.33
N GLN A 524 16.37 26.16 -16.27
CA GLN A 524 17.13 25.03 -16.77
C GLN A 524 17.63 24.25 -15.56
N VAL A 525 16.98 23.11 -15.31
CA VAL A 525 17.32 22.21 -14.22
C VAL A 525 18.78 21.78 -14.44
N ASP A 526 19.66 22.17 -13.51
CA ASP A 526 21.03 21.69 -13.53
C ASP A 526 21.06 20.21 -13.13
N LEU A 527 20.98 19.33 -14.13
CA LEU A 527 21.18 17.89 -14.03
C LEU A 527 22.68 17.53 -14.04
N SER A 528 23.60 18.43 -13.68
CA SER A 528 25.06 18.19 -13.60
C SER A 528 25.44 16.98 -12.75
N ILE A 529 24.57 16.53 -11.84
CA ILE A 529 24.68 15.25 -11.11
C ILE A 529 24.81 14.05 -12.07
N PHE A 530 24.22 14.14 -13.27
CA PHE A 530 24.34 13.15 -14.33
C PHE A 530 25.48 13.45 -15.33
N ASN A 531 25.94 14.69 -15.46
CA ASN A 531 26.81 15.14 -16.57
C ASN A 531 28.28 15.42 -16.26
N ASN A 532 28.76 15.31 -15.01
CA ASN A 532 30.18 15.58 -14.76
C ASN A 532 31.05 14.35 -14.98
N ASN A 533 31.60 14.24 -16.21
CA ASN A 533 32.97 13.81 -16.51
C ASN A 533 33.24 14.01 -18.01
N ILE A 534 33.58 15.24 -18.41
CA ILE A 534 34.30 15.49 -19.67
C ILE A 534 35.71 15.94 -19.30
N ILE A 535 36.68 15.05 -19.44
CA ILE A 535 38.08 15.42 -19.63
C ILE A 535 38.16 15.99 -21.06
N PRO A 536 38.62 17.22 -21.30
CA PRO A 536 38.74 17.72 -22.66
C PRO A 536 39.85 16.96 -23.39
N ALA A 537 39.48 16.22 -24.43
CA ALA A 537 40.43 15.78 -25.43
C ALA A 537 41.00 17.01 -26.16
N ALA A 538 42.31 17.01 -26.36
CA ALA A 538 43.04 18.08 -27.00
C ALA A 538 42.57 18.33 -28.44
N GLY A 539 42.41 19.61 -28.79
CA GLY A 539 42.62 20.13 -30.14
C GLY A 539 41.38 20.42 -30.97
N SER A 540 41.03 21.71 -31.06
CA SER A 540 40.89 22.39 -32.37
C SER A 540 40.67 23.89 -32.16
N ASN A 541 41.60 24.69 -32.65
CA ASN A 541 41.57 26.15 -32.73
C ASN A 541 40.32 26.65 -33.48
N ILE A 542 39.51 27.51 -32.87
CA ILE A 542 38.67 28.48 -33.60
C ILE A 542 38.68 29.83 -32.87
N ASN A 543 38.96 30.87 -33.64
CA ASN A 543 39.24 32.26 -33.30
C ASN A 543 37.99 33.03 -32.80
N PRO A 544 38.08 33.98 -31.84
CA PRO A 544 36.94 34.75 -31.38
C PRO A 544 36.95 36.18 -31.98
N GLU A 545 36.10 36.44 -32.97
CA GLU A 545 35.64 37.80 -33.27
C GLU A 545 34.19 37.78 -33.76
N SER A 546 33.27 38.35 -32.97
CA SER A 546 32.39 39.45 -33.40
C SER A 546 31.04 39.51 -32.65
N CYS A 547 30.61 40.78 -32.47
CA CYS A 547 29.25 41.27 -32.26
C CYS A 547 28.60 41.13 -30.87
N LYS A 548 28.71 42.16 -30.01
CA LYS A 548 27.95 43.44 -30.00
C LYS A 548 26.54 43.33 -29.39
N LYS A 549 26.45 43.89 -28.17
CA LYS A 549 25.38 44.76 -27.62
C LYS A 549 24.09 44.86 -28.46
N ARG A 550 22.96 44.60 -27.81
CA ARG A 550 21.84 45.57 -27.76
C ARG A 550 20.95 45.33 -26.54
N LYS A 551 20.85 46.40 -25.74
CA LYS A 551 19.73 46.70 -24.85
C LYS A 551 18.50 46.97 -25.74
N ASN A 552 17.36 46.41 -25.37
CA ASN A 552 16.18 47.15 -24.89
C ASN A 552 15.18 46.17 -24.29
#